data_AF-A0A7K9HXZ3-F1
#
_entry.id   AF-A0A7K9HXZ3-F1
#
_cell.length_a   1.000
_cell.length_b   1.000
_cell.length_c   1.000
_cell.angle_alpha   90.00
_cell.angle_beta   90.00
_cell.angle_gamma   90.00
#
_symmetry.space_group_name_H-M   'P 1'
#
loop_
_entity.id
_entity.type
_entity.pdbx_description
1 polymer ?
#
loop_
_entity_poly.entity_id
_entity_poly.type
_entity_poly.pdbx_seq_one_letter_code
_entity_poly.pdbx_strand_id
1 'polypeptide(L)'
;ATEAVISPSTTWRVSSAVADSKIFRGIAAMAPRGSYHLKCLHACTSILAGTSFSTHIMKTIVMHLLTTIPLSHWRDRDFVPRLQDIMEYLRSSLKEKRLNHFFTGNENVPEEINLPVSFRRAEPCNLFHQLAHDPAAHAQALQDFEELQDRLGRLLFYG
;
A
#
# COMPACT_ATOMS: atom_id res chain seq x y z
N ALA A 1 38.42 7.88 -27.22
CA ALA A 1 38.52 6.82 -26.20
C ALA A 1 38.75 7.51 -24.87
N THR A 2 38.10 7.24 -23.75
CA THR A 2 36.94 6.44 -23.33
C THR A 2 36.81 6.87 -21.87
N GLU A 3 35.63 7.27 -21.36
CA GLU A 3 35.28 6.93 -19.97
C GLU A 3 33.85 7.30 -19.57
N ALA A 4 33.19 6.26 -19.05
CA ALA A 4 32.14 6.23 -18.05
C ALA A 4 30.85 7.02 -18.30
N VAL A 5 29.94 6.38 -19.04
CA VAL A 5 28.49 6.55 -18.83
C VAL A 5 28.16 6.04 -17.43
N ILE A 6 28.09 6.97 -16.47
CA ILE A 6 27.56 6.72 -15.15
C ILE A 6 26.05 6.45 -15.32
N SER A 7 25.64 5.18 -15.27
CA SER A 7 24.23 4.82 -15.18
C SER A 7 23.67 5.28 -13.83
N PRO A 8 22.70 6.22 -13.78
CA PRO A 8 22.16 6.73 -12.52
C PRO A 8 21.09 5.81 -11.89
N SER A 9 20.78 4.67 -12.51
CA SER A 9 19.56 3.91 -12.26
C SER A 9 19.63 2.90 -11.12
N THR A 10 20.77 2.72 -10.44
CA THR A 10 20.97 1.60 -9.50
C THR A 10 21.01 2.00 -8.03
N THR A 11 21.24 3.27 -7.68
CA THR A 11 21.54 3.64 -6.28
C THR A 11 20.30 3.97 -5.43
N TRP A 12 19.17 4.33 -6.04
CA TRP A 12 17.97 4.81 -5.30
C TRP A 12 16.97 3.71 -4.93
N ARG A 13 17.08 2.51 -5.49
CA ARG A 13 16.13 1.41 -5.25
C ARG A 13 16.31 0.76 -3.87
N VAL A 14 17.48 0.94 -3.24
CA VAL A 14 17.87 0.25 -2.00
C VAL A 14 17.45 1.00 -0.73
N SER A 15 17.12 2.30 -0.78
CA SER A 15 16.76 3.10 0.40
C SER A 15 15.25 3.30 0.63
N SER A 16 14.38 2.86 -0.29
CA SER A 16 12.93 3.09 -0.22
C SER A 16 12.28 2.42 0.99
N ALA A 17 12.52 1.12 1.24
CA ALA A 17 11.75 0.38 2.24
C ALA A 17 11.93 0.88 3.69
N VAL A 18 13.11 1.41 4.04
CA VAL A 18 13.40 1.97 5.37
C VAL A 18 12.80 3.37 5.52
N ALA A 19 12.86 4.20 4.47
CA ALA A 19 12.17 5.48 4.43
C ALA A 19 10.65 5.28 4.51
N ASP A 20 10.10 4.38 3.70
CA ASP A 20 8.68 4.03 3.69
C ASP A 20 8.20 3.53 5.05
N SER A 21 9.03 2.77 5.77
CA SER A 21 8.69 2.28 7.11
C SER A 21 8.71 3.37 8.18
N LYS A 22 9.63 4.33 8.09
CA LYS A 22 9.68 5.50 9.00
C LYS A 22 8.51 6.44 8.73
N ILE A 23 8.20 6.70 7.47
CA ILE A 23 7.10 7.57 7.12
C ILE A 23 5.76 6.88 7.41
N PHE A 24 5.61 5.59 7.12
CA PHE A 24 4.46 4.79 7.57
C PHE A 24 4.27 4.89 9.08
N ARG A 25 5.34 4.76 9.87
CA ARG A 25 5.27 4.94 11.33
C ARG A 25 4.87 6.36 11.72
N GLY A 26 5.36 7.38 11.00
CA GLY A 26 4.95 8.77 11.17
C GLY A 26 3.46 8.96 10.94
N ILE A 27 2.92 8.44 9.83
CA ILE A 27 1.49 8.51 9.50
C ILE A 27 0.65 7.74 10.52
N ALA A 28 1.07 6.52 10.83
CA ALA A 28 0.43 5.71 11.86
C ALA A 28 0.44 6.39 13.24
N ALA A 29 1.48 7.19 13.54
CA ALA A 29 1.57 7.96 14.77
C ALA A 29 0.70 9.22 14.79
N MET A 30 0.26 9.73 13.63
CA MET A 30 -0.77 10.78 13.56
C MET A 30 -2.17 10.24 13.90
N ALA A 31 -2.38 8.92 13.81
CA ALA A 31 -3.62 8.31 14.25
C ALA A 31 -3.74 8.39 15.79
N PRO A 32 -4.97 8.57 16.33
CA PRO A 32 -5.20 8.56 17.77
C PRO A 32 -4.62 7.30 18.42
N ARG A 33 -4.10 7.44 19.65
CA ARG A 33 -3.66 6.30 20.46
C ARG A 33 -4.81 5.29 20.57
N GLY A 34 -4.53 4.02 20.25
CA GLY A 34 -5.54 2.97 20.22
C GLY A 34 -6.26 2.81 18.88
N SER A 35 -5.83 3.48 17.81
CA SER A 35 -6.35 3.26 16.47
C SER A 35 -6.03 1.84 15.95
N TYR A 36 -6.97 1.27 15.19
CA TYR A 36 -6.96 -0.12 14.72
C TYR A 36 -6.30 -0.31 13.35
N HIS A 37 -5.83 0.76 12.69
CA HIS A 37 -5.22 0.68 11.37
C HIS A 37 -4.01 -0.29 11.31
N LEU A 38 -3.17 -0.33 12.36
CA LEU A 38 -2.06 -1.30 12.44
C LEU A 38 -2.56 -2.74 12.62
N LYS A 39 -3.66 -2.94 13.37
CA LYS A 39 -4.29 -4.26 13.51
C LYS A 39 -4.88 -4.71 12.17
N CYS A 40 -5.53 -3.81 11.42
CA CYS A 40 -6.04 -4.08 10.08
C CYS A 40 -4.90 -4.47 9.14
N LEU A 41 -3.81 -3.68 9.12
CA LEU A 41 -2.65 -4.01 8.30
C LEU A 41 -2.05 -5.36 8.70
N HIS A 42 -1.90 -5.63 10.00
CA HIS A 42 -1.35 -6.88 10.48
C HIS A 42 -2.18 -8.07 10.01
N ALA A 43 -3.50 -8.03 10.19
CA ALA A 43 -4.42 -9.06 9.73
C ALA A 43 -4.24 -9.32 8.22
N CYS A 44 -4.28 -8.27 7.38
CA CYS A 44 -4.05 -8.42 5.94
C CYS A 44 -2.66 -8.98 5.61
N THR A 45 -1.60 -8.55 6.29
CA THR A 45 -0.24 -9.03 6.01
C THR A 45 -0.01 -10.49 6.43
N SER A 46 -0.71 -10.94 7.48
CA SER A 46 -0.60 -12.32 7.99
C SER A 46 -1.12 -13.37 6.99
N ILE A 47 -2.01 -12.95 6.08
CA ILE A 47 -2.64 -13.80 5.07
C ILE A 47 -2.05 -13.63 3.66
N LEU A 48 -0.91 -12.96 3.50
CA LEU A 48 -0.29 -12.77 2.17
C LEU A 48 0.55 -13.96 1.70
N ALA A 49 0.99 -14.83 2.63
CA ALA A 49 1.93 -15.91 2.30
C ALA A 49 1.35 -16.81 1.20
N GLY A 50 2.04 -16.96 0.06
CA GLY A 50 1.57 -17.73 -1.09
C GLY A 50 0.94 -16.89 -2.22
N THR A 51 0.69 -15.60 -1.99
CA THR A 51 0.18 -14.66 -3.01
C THR A 51 1.31 -13.87 -3.66
N SER A 52 1.05 -13.26 -4.82
CA SER A 52 1.93 -12.27 -5.47
C SER A 52 1.93 -10.90 -4.77
N PHE A 53 1.07 -10.69 -3.77
CA PHE A 53 0.98 -9.42 -3.03
C PHE A 53 2.06 -9.30 -1.96
N SER A 54 2.61 -8.09 -1.86
CA SER A 54 3.62 -7.77 -0.85
C SER A 54 3.04 -6.99 0.32
N THR A 55 3.74 -7.03 1.46
CA THR A 55 3.43 -6.16 2.61
C THR A 55 3.47 -4.67 2.23
N HIS A 56 4.30 -4.28 1.25
CA HIS A 56 4.39 -2.91 0.78
C HIS A 56 3.11 -2.45 0.05
N ILE A 57 2.48 -3.33 -0.73
CA ILE A 57 1.17 -3.06 -1.35
C ILE A 57 0.12 -2.79 -0.26
N MET A 58 0.03 -3.65 0.75
CA MET A 58 -0.92 -3.46 1.85
C MET A 58 -0.68 -2.18 2.64
N LYS A 59 0.59 -1.84 2.93
CA LYS A 59 0.94 -0.56 3.56
C LYS A 59 0.48 0.63 2.72
N THR A 60 0.75 0.60 1.41
CA THR A 60 0.37 1.68 0.49
C THR A 60 -1.14 1.89 0.47
N ILE A 61 -1.92 0.79 0.41
CA ILE A 61 -3.38 0.85 0.46
C ILE A 61 -3.88 1.45 1.78
N VAL A 62 -3.38 0.95 2.91
CA VAL A 62 -3.76 1.47 4.24
C VAL A 62 -3.43 2.96 4.37
N MET A 63 -2.30 3.41 3.83
CA MET A 63 -1.93 4.82 3.85
C MET A 63 -2.88 5.69 3.01
N HIS A 64 -3.25 5.26 1.80
CA HIS A 64 -4.27 5.95 1.01
C HIS A 64 -5.59 6.04 1.76
N LEU A 65 -6.04 4.94 2.37
CA LEU A 65 -7.26 4.92 3.17
C LEU A 65 -7.19 5.82 4.41
N LEU A 66 -6.03 5.94 5.06
CA LEU A 66 -5.84 6.85 6.21
C LEU A 66 -5.97 8.33 5.82
N THR A 67 -5.76 8.68 4.54
CA THR A 67 -5.97 10.05 4.05
C THR A 67 -7.41 10.34 3.63
N THR A 68 -8.19 9.32 3.29
CA THR A 68 -9.58 9.49 2.82
C THR A 68 -10.62 9.22 3.89
N ILE A 69 -10.30 8.37 4.88
CA ILE A 69 -11.19 8.00 5.98
C ILE A 69 -10.76 8.75 7.24
N PRO A 70 -11.67 9.48 7.90
CA PRO A 70 -11.39 10.14 9.16
C PRO A 70 -10.82 9.19 10.21
N LEU A 71 -9.79 9.62 10.94
CA LEU A 71 -9.12 8.82 11.97
C LEU A 71 -10.06 8.30 13.08
N SER A 72 -11.19 8.99 13.31
CA SER A 72 -12.26 8.56 14.22
C SER A 72 -12.97 7.26 13.78
N HIS A 73 -12.82 6.85 12.52
CA HIS A 73 -13.38 5.61 11.94
C HIS A 73 -12.36 4.47 11.86
N TRP A 74 -11.26 4.58 12.61
CA TRP A 74 -10.28 3.52 12.77
C TRP A 74 -10.25 3.03 14.23
N ARG A 75 -11.42 2.77 14.81
CA ARG A 75 -11.57 2.23 16.17
C ARG A 75 -11.91 0.73 16.12
N ASP A 76 -11.99 0.10 17.29
CA ASP A 76 -12.29 -1.33 17.43
C ASP A 76 -13.54 -1.78 16.67
N ARG A 77 -14.68 -1.10 16.86
CA ARG A 77 -15.93 -1.43 16.15
C ARG A 77 -15.83 -1.28 14.62
N ASP A 78 -14.84 -0.53 14.14
CA ASP A 78 -14.65 -0.26 12.72
C ASP A 78 -13.70 -1.29 12.07
N PHE A 79 -13.12 -2.23 12.85
CA PHE A 79 -12.09 -3.17 12.40
C PHE A 79 -12.50 -3.96 11.15
N VAL A 80 -13.63 -4.66 11.19
CA VAL A 80 -14.13 -5.44 10.05
C VAL A 80 -14.46 -4.56 8.85
N PRO A 81 -15.21 -3.43 9.00
CA PRO A 81 -15.39 -2.47 7.91
C PRO A 81 -14.07 -1.97 7.30
N ARG A 82 -13.03 -1.71 8.10
CA ARG A 82 -11.72 -1.27 7.59
C ARG A 82 -11.02 -2.38 6.80
N LEU A 83 -11.15 -3.64 7.20
CA LEU A 83 -10.62 -4.77 6.42
C LEU A 83 -11.32 -4.91 5.07
N GLN A 84 -12.64 -4.72 5.04
CA GLN A 84 -13.42 -4.71 3.80
C GLN A 84 -12.99 -3.57 2.88
N ASP A 85 -12.80 -2.35 3.41
CA ASP A 85 -12.31 -1.21 2.62
C ASP A 85 -10.91 -1.47 2.04
N ILE A 86 -10.02 -2.15 2.77
CA ILE A 86 -8.70 -2.54 2.24
C ILE A 86 -8.85 -3.50 1.05
N MET A 87 -9.71 -4.52 1.17
CA MET A 87 -9.95 -5.48 0.08
C MET A 87 -10.62 -4.81 -1.11
N GLU A 88 -11.57 -3.90 -0.88
CA GLU A 88 -12.24 -3.15 -1.93
C GLU A 88 -11.29 -2.24 -2.70
N TYR A 89 -10.39 -1.56 -1.97
CA TYR A 89 -9.37 -0.72 -2.56
C TYR A 89 -8.40 -1.55 -3.41
N LEU A 90 -7.98 -2.72 -2.91
CA LEU A 90 -7.14 -3.65 -3.68
C LEU A 90 -7.84 -4.12 -4.95
N ARG A 91 -9.11 -4.54 -4.85
CA ARG A 91 -9.93 -4.96 -6.00
C ARG A 91 -10.01 -3.88 -7.07
N SER A 92 -10.33 -2.66 -6.64
CA SER A 92 -10.41 -1.51 -7.54
C SER A 92 -9.06 -1.22 -8.19
N SER A 93 -7.97 -1.26 -7.41
CA SER A 93 -6.62 -1.06 -7.92
C SER A 93 -6.19 -2.12 -8.94
N LEU A 94 -6.60 -3.37 -8.76
CA LEU A 94 -6.36 -4.45 -9.72
C LEU A 94 -7.14 -4.24 -11.01
N LYS A 95 -8.43 -3.90 -10.91
CA LYS A 95 -9.29 -3.62 -12.07
C LYS A 95 -8.75 -2.48 -12.92
N GLU A 96 -8.32 -1.41 -12.27
CA GLU A 96 -7.68 -0.24 -12.93
C GLU A 96 -6.20 -0.50 -13.27
N LYS A 97 -5.64 -1.64 -12.86
CA LYS A 97 -4.22 -2.01 -13.00
C LYS A 97 -3.29 -0.90 -12.51
N ARG A 98 -3.73 -0.20 -11.46
CA ARG A 98 -3.12 1.03 -10.97
C ARG A 98 -3.21 1.09 -9.46
N LEU A 99 -2.05 1.14 -8.84
CA LEU A 99 -1.85 1.47 -7.43
C LEU A 99 -0.68 2.43 -7.34
N ASN A 100 -0.94 3.72 -7.17
CA ASN A 100 0.15 4.68 -7.08
C ASN A 100 0.84 4.58 -5.72
N HIS A 101 2.17 4.65 -5.73
CA HIS A 101 2.96 4.77 -4.54
C HIS A 101 2.54 6.02 -3.75
N PHE A 102 2.38 5.88 -2.44
CA PHE A 102 1.71 6.91 -1.63
C PHE A 102 2.45 8.26 -1.61
N PHE A 103 3.78 8.27 -1.68
CA PHE A 103 4.59 9.49 -1.56
C PHE A 103 4.93 10.19 -2.87
N THR A 104 4.62 9.60 -4.03
CA THR A 104 5.01 10.17 -5.32
C THR A 104 3.79 10.69 -6.05
N GLY A 105 3.77 11.97 -6.38
CA GLY A 105 2.66 12.57 -7.14
C GLY A 105 1.33 12.56 -6.39
N ASN A 106 1.37 12.55 -5.05
CA ASN A 106 0.19 12.55 -4.19
C ASN A 106 0.11 13.84 -3.38
N GLU A 107 -0.87 14.68 -3.72
CA GLU A 107 -1.11 15.95 -3.04
C GLU A 107 -1.83 15.78 -1.70
N ASN A 108 -2.46 14.63 -1.47
CA ASN A 108 -3.19 14.32 -0.24
C ASN A 108 -2.27 13.89 0.92
N VAL A 109 -0.95 13.90 0.72
CA VAL A 109 0.02 13.59 1.78
C VAL A 109 -0.04 14.71 2.84
N PRO A 110 -0.37 14.39 4.11
CA PRO A 110 -0.44 15.36 5.19
C PRO A 110 0.81 16.24 5.29
N GLU A 111 0.66 17.52 5.63
CA GLU A 111 1.76 18.49 5.70
C GLU A 111 2.76 18.15 6.80
N GLU A 112 2.30 17.51 7.87
CA GLU A 112 3.10 17.04 9.00
C GLU A 112 4.18 16.03 8.56
N ILE A 113 3.91 15.33 7.46
CA ILE A 113 4.91 14.53 6.76
C ILE A 113 5.69 15.53 5.90
N ASN A 114 6.83 15.99 6.44
CA ASN A 114 7.80 16.88 5.79
C ASN A 114 8.45 16.23 4.53
N LEU A 115 7.61 15.88 3.56
CA LEU A 115 7.96 15.25 2.31
C LEU A 115 8.45 16.34 1.34
N PRO A 116 9.63 16.19 0.71
CA PRO A 116 10.14 17.21 -0.20
C PRO A 116 9.15 17.48 -1.34
N VAL A 117 9.05 18.75 -1.74
CA VAL A 117 8.13 19.21 -2.81
C VAL A 117 8.36 18.45 -4.12
N SER A 118 9.60 18.04 -4.40
CA SER A 118 9.95 17.22 -5.56
C SER A 118 9.24 15.87 -5.57
N PHE A 119 9.03 15.22 -4.43
CA PHE A 119 8.28 13.96 -4.34
C PHE A 119 6.77 14.18 -4.49
N ARG A 120 6.23 15.24 -3.87
CA ARG A 120 4.81 15.61 -4.00
C ARG A 120 4.43 15.91 -5.46
N ARG A 121 5.31 16.59 -6.21
CA ARG A 121 5.10 16.97 -7.62
C ARG A 121 5.67 15.99 -8.64
N ALA A 122 6.30 14.90 -8.20
CA ALA A 122 6.80 13.88 -9.11
C ALA A 122 5.65 13.21 -9.88
N GLU A 123 5.97 12.59 -11.01
CA GLU A 123 5.02 11.75 -11.71
C GLU A 123 4.57 10.58 -10.80
N PRO A 124 3.26 10.27 -10.71
CA PRO A 124 2.79 9.18 -9.87
C PRO A 124 3.40 7.83 -10.28
N CYS A 125 4.08 7.16 -9.34
CA CYS A 125 4.69 5.86 -9.59
C CYS A 125 3.67 4.74 -9.40
N ASN A 126 3.26 4.07 -10.48
CA ASN A 126 2.31 2.96 -10.40
C ASN A 126 3.01 1.64 -10.00
N LEU A 127 2.69 1.11 -8.81
CA LEU A 127 3.17 -0.18 -8.31
C LEU A 127 2.62 -1.37 -9.11
N PHE A 128 1.48 -1.21 -9.79
CA PHE A 128 0.87 -2.21 -10.67
C PHE A 128 1.21 -2.00 -12.14
N HIS A 129 2.25 -1.22 -12.45
CA HIS A 129 2.66 -0.96 -13.83
C HIS A 129 2.85 -2.24 -14.67
N GLN A 130 3.34 -3.33 -14.07
CA GLN A 130 3.49 -4.61 -14.78
C GLN A 130 2.14 -5.25 -15.14
N LEU A 131 1.09 -5.10 -14.32
CA LEU A 131 -0.23 -5.68 -14.59
C LEU A 131 -0.90 -5.07 -15.83
N ALA A 132 -0.51 -3.83 -16.18
CA ALA A 132 -0.96 -3.15 -17.40
C ALA A 132 -0.38 -3.79 -18.68
N HIS A 133 0.79 -4.43 -18.60
CA HIS A 133 1.53 -4.91 -19.76
C HIS A 133 1.62 -6.45 -19.83
N ASP A 134 1.36 -7.14 -18.72
CA ASP A 134 1.41 -8.60 -18.63
C ASP A 134 0.02 -9.16 -18.21
N PRO A 135 -0.75 -9.69 -19.18
CA PRO A 135 -2.06 -10.31 -18.91
C PRO A 135 -1.99 -11.54 -17.99
N ALA A 136 -0.90 -12.30 -18.03
CA ALA A 136 -0.75 -13.49 -17.19
C ALA A 136 -0.48 -13.07 -15.73
N ALA A 137 0.38 -12.08 -15.51
CA ALA A 137 0.58 -11.52 -14.18
C ALA A 137 -0.71 -10.91 -13.62
N HIS A 138 -1.50 -10.23 -14.45
CA HIS A 138 -2.80 -9.69 -14.04
C HIS A 138 -3.80 -10.79 -13.69
N ALA A 139 -3.88 -11.86 -14.48
CA ALA A 139 -4.75 -13.00 -14.18
C ALA A 139 -4.34 -13.70 -12.88
N GLN A 140 -3.03 -13.90 -12.65
CA GLN A 140 -2.52 -14.45 -11.39
C GLN A 140 -2.88 -13.55 -10.20
N ALA A 141 -2.70 -12.23 -10.32
CA ALA A 141 -3.07 -11.30 -9.25
C ALA A 141 -4.56 -11.32 -8.92
N LEU A 142 -5.44 -11.56 -9.91
CA LEU A 142 -6.88 -11.74 -9.67
C LEU A 142 -7.18 -13.06 -8.93
N GLN A 143 -6.52 -14.16 -9.29
CA GLN A 143 -6.66 -15.43 -8.58
C GLN A 143 -6.15 -15.32 -7.14
N ASP A 144 -4.99 -14.71 -6.95
CA ASP A 144 -4.42 -14.46 -5.63
C ASP A 144 -5.33 -13.58 -4.77
N PHE A 145 -6.05 -12.64 -5.40
CA PHE A 145 -7.02 -11.79 -4.72
C PHE A 145 -8.23 -12.60 -4.20
N GLU A 146 -8.75 -13.53 -5.01
CA GLU A 146 -9.83 -14.43 -4.58
C GLU A 146 -9.38 -15.30 -3.39
N GLU A 147 -8.17 -15.88 -3.45
CA GLU A 147 -7.60 -16.64 -2.33
C GLU A 147 -7.44 -15.78 -1.09
N LEU A 148 -6.94 -14.54 -1.25
CA LEU A 148 -6.76 -13.60 -0.15
C LEU A 148 -8.11 -13.25 0.51
N GLN A 149 -9.17 -13.06 -0.27
CA GLN A 149 -10.51 -12.81 0.26
C GLN A 149 -11.06 -14.01 1.04
N ASP A 150 -10.90 -15.23 0.53
CA ASP A 150 -11.30 -16.45 1.24
C ASP A 150 -10.56 -16.58 2.57
N ARG A 151 -9.24 -16.36 2.57
CA ARG A 151 -8.40 -16.42 3.78
C ARG A 151 -8.79 -15.36 4.80
N LEU A 152 -9.11 -14.15 4.36
CA LEU A 152 -9.64 -13.11 5.23
C LEU A 152 -10.98 -13.53 5.84
N GLY A 153 -11.88 -14.09 5.04
CA GLY A 153 -13.15 -14.63 5.53
C GLY A 153 -12.92 -15.67 6.62
N ARG A 154 -12.04 -16.65 6.37
CA ARG A 154 -11.70 -17.67 7.38
C ARG A 154 -11.13 -17.07 8.65
N LEU A 155 -10.24 -16.09 8.54
CA LEU A 155 -9.66 -15.39 9.70
C LEU A 155 -10.74 -14.68 10.52
N LEU A 156 -11.79 -14.14 9.88
CA LEU A 156 -12.87 -13.42 10.57
C LEU A 156 -13.93 -14.35 11.19
N PHE A 157 -14.17 -15.52 10.61
CA PHE A 157 -15.20 -16.47 11.08
C PHE A 157 -14.66 -17.56 12.01
N TYR A 158 -13.37 -17.87 11.94
CA TYR A 158 -12.75 -18.97 12.69
C TYR A 158 -11.52 -18.56 13.51
N GLY A 159 -11.16 -17.28 13.50
CA GLY A 159 -10.03 -16.71 14.25
C GLY A 159 -10.41 -16.17 15.63
#